data_AF-A0A2V9JCN4-F1
#
_entry.id   AF-A0A2V9JCN4-F1
#
_cell.length_a   1.000
_cell.length_b   1.000
_cell.length_c   1.000
_cell.angle_alpha   90.00
_cell.angle_beta   90.00
_cell.angle_gamma   90.00
#
_symmetry.space_group_name_H-M   'P 1'
#
loop_
_entity.id
_entity.type
_entity.pdbx_description
1 polymer ?
#
loop_
_entity_poly.entity_id
_entity_poly.type
_entity_poly.pdbx_seq_one_letter_code
_entity_poly.pdbx_strand_id
1 'polypeptide(L)'
;FRHIELGPSAPAGTVELPLLPPEIYEPKQMLHKPVLLRVVDSAGHPAGGVTLEITWSSGTVLDNVKAQSAEDGTAAAELIPGRNYVTLKRHGCPKEEQWIEVAPGDGIDDSKLTLECARK
;
A
#
# COMPACT_ATOMS: atom_id res chain seq x y z
N PHE A 1 -31.86 -27.83 5.27
CA PHE A 1 -32.87 -28.03 4.22
C PHE A 1 -34.23 -28.21 4.87
N ARG A 2 -35.26 -27.48 4.42
CA ARG A 2 -36.62 -27.55 4.96
C ARG A 2 -37.53 -28.10 3.86
N HIS A 3 -38.17 -29.24 4.11
CA HIS A 3 -39.11 -29.87 3.19
C HIS A 3 -40.53 -29.38 3.51
N ILE A 4 -41.29 -28.96 2.49
CA ILE A 4 -42.69 -28.53 2.64
C ILE A 4 -43.53 -29.40 1.70
N GLU A 5 -44.48 -30.13 2.28
CA GLU A 5 -45.42 -30.96 1.54
C GLU A 5 -46.70 -30.15 1.28
N LEU A 6 -47.04 -29.94 0.00
CA LEU A 6 -48.21 -29.16 -0.40
C LEU A 6 -49.40 -30.09 -0.63
N GLY A 7 -50.52 -29.80 0.03
CA GLY A 7 -51.77 -30.57 -0.08
C GLY A 7 -52.98 -29.66 -0.35
N PRO A 8 -54.15 -30.23 -0.72
CA PRO A 8 -55.32 -29.47 -1.17
C PRO A 8 -55.91 -28.50 -0.13
N SER A 9 -55.60 -28.67 1.16
CA SER A 9 -55.99 -27.77 2.24
C SER A 9 -55.07 -26.55 2.40
N ALA A 10 -53.90 -26.53 1.75
CA ALA A 10 -52.94 -25.43 1.76
C ALA A 10 -52.22 -25.35 0.41
N PRO A 11 -52.89 -24.84 -0.65
CA PRO A 11 -52.37 -24.87 -2.02
C PRO A 11 -51.20 -23.91 -2.28
N ALA A 12 -50.85 -23.05 -1.32
CA ALA A 12 -49.74 -22.11 -1.41
C ALA A 12 -48.90 -22.15 -0.13
N GLY A 13 -47.62 -22.48 -0.26
CA GLY A 13 -46.62 -22.35 0.80
C GLY A 13 -45.83 -21.06 0.61
N THR A 14 -45.83 -20.18 1.62
CA THR A 14 -44.97 -18.98 1.62
C THR A 14 -43.61 -19.35 2.21
N VAL A 15 -42.54 -19.18 1.45
CA VAL A 15 -41.17 -19.34 1.94
C VAL A 15 -40.62 -17.94 2.19
N GLU A 16 -40.41 -17.60 3.46
CA GLU A 16 -39.54 -16.47 3.81
C GLU A 16 -38.10 -16.91 3.61
N LEU A 17 -37.48 -16.41 2.54
CA LEU A 17 -36.04 -16.49 2.33
C LEU A 17 -35.43 -15.40 3.21
N PRO A 18 -34.75 -15.70 4.33
CA PRO A 18 -33.93 -14.70 4.98
C PRO A 18 -32.86 -14.31 3.96
N LEU A 19 -32.97 -13.10 3.42
CA LEU A 19 -31.85 -12.46 2.73
C LEU A 19 -30.75 -12.37 3.78
N LEU A 20 -29.76 -13.26 3.65
CA LEU A 20 -28.53 -13.13 4.40
C LEU A 20 -28.02 -11.70 4.14
N PRO A 21 -27.69 -10.92 5.19
CA PRO A 21 -27.08 -9.62 4.96
C PRO A 21 -25.86 -9.84 4.05
N PRO A 22 -25.66 -8.97 3.05
CA PRO A 22 -24.48 -9.09 2.18
C PRO A 22 -23.25 -9.17 3.08
N GLU A 23 -22.43 -10.21 2.90
CA GLU A 23 -21.15 -10.30 3.58
C GLU A 23 -20.37 -9.03 3.24
N ILE A 24 -20.15 -8.16 4.23
CA ILE A 24 -19.30 -6.97 4.13
C ILE A 24 -17.84 -7.45 4.19
N TYR A 25 -17.50 -8.40 3.35
CA TYR A 25 -16.17 -8.93 3.16
C TYR A 25 -15.81 -8.83 1.68
N GLU A 26 -16.16 -7.72 1.04
CA GLU A 26 -15.24 -7.24 0.02
C GLU A 26 -13.94 -6.96 0.76
N PRO A 27 -12.84 -7.69 0.49
CA PRO A 27 -11.55 -7.19 0.91
C PRO A 27 -11.49 -5.81 0.29
N LYS A 28 -11.41 -4.76 1.12
CA LYS A 28 -10.97 -3.45 0.62
C LYS A 28 -9.63 -3.75 -0.03
N GLN A 29 -9.64 -3.96 -1.34
CA GLN A 29 -8.43 -4.08 -2.13
C GLN A 29 -7.74 -2.77 -1.84
N MET A 30 -6.68 -2.83 -1.02
CA MET A 30 -5.91 -1.65 -0.70
C MET A 30 -5.14 -1.36 -1.98
N LEU A 31 -5.75 -0.52 -2.80
CA LEU A 31 -5.22 -0.17 -4.09
C LEU A 31 -3.93 0.62 -3.84
N HIS A 32 -2.83 0.07 -4.32
CA HIS A 32 -1.61 0.82 -4.43
C HIS A 32 -1.83 2.02 -5.35
N LYS A 33 -1.17 3.12 -4.99
CA LYS A 33 -1.14 4.37 -5.75
C LYS A 33 0.29 4.58 -6.25
N PRO A 34 0.47 5.07 -7.49
CA PRO A 34 1.79 5.41 -8.00
C PRO A 34 2.37 6.59 -7.22
N VAL A 35 3.62 6.45 -6.80
CA VAL A 35 4.39 7.47 -6.07
C VAL A 35 5.73 7.67 -6.75
N LEU A 36 6.08 8.93 -7.01
CA LEU A 36 7.39 9.35 -7.48
C LEU A 36 8.24 9.80 -6.29
N LEU A 37 9.29 9.05 -6.00
CA LEU A 37 10.24 9.31 -4.93
C LEU A 37 11.47 10.02 -5.50
N ARG A 38 11.88 11.11 -4.86
CA ARG A 38 13.11 11.86 -5.18
C ARG A 38 14.08 11.73 -4.03
N VAL A 39 15.17 11.00 -4.24
CA VAL A 39 16.22 10.83 -3.26
C VAL A 39 17.33 11.84 -3.53
N VAL A 40 17.67 12.63 -2.52
CA VAL A 40 18.72 13.67 -2.60
C VAL A 40 19.72 13.52 -1.46
N ASP A 41 20.93 14.05 -1.62
CA ASP A 41 21.87 14.23 -0.52
C ASP A 41 21.53 15.46 0.34
N SER A 42 22.30 15.69 1.41
CA SER A 42 22.12 16.85 2.29
C SER A 42 22.36 18.21 1.61
N ALA A 43 23.06 18.24 0.47
CA ALA A 43 23.24 19.42 -0.35
C ALA A 43 22.11 19.60 -1.39
N GLY A 44 21.17 18.65 -1.46
CA GLY A 44 20.05 18.67 -2.40
C GLY A 44 20.39 18.11 -3.79
N HIS A 45 21.55 17.51 -3.99
CA HIS A 45 21.89 16.86 -5.24
C HIS A 45 21.20 15.49 -5.35
N PRO A 46 20.84 15.05 -6.55
CA PRO A 46 20.24 13.73 -6.73
C PRO A 46 21.15 12.59 -6.27
N ALA A 47 20.58 11.63 -5.54
CA ALA A 47 21.29 10.47 -5.02
C ALA A 47 20.82 9.20 -5.73
N GLY A 48 21.56 8.80 -6.76
CA GLY A 48 21.30 7.58 -7.51
C GLY A 48 21.86 6.29 -6.90
N GLY A 49 21.26 5.17 -7.28
CA GLY A 49 21.65 3.83 -6.84
C GLY A 49 21.28 3.51 -5.39
N VAL A 50 20.42 4.32 -4.77
CA VAL A 50 19.94 4.10 -3.40
C VAL A 50 18.83 3.06 -3.43
N THR A 51 18.97 2.00 -2.65
CA THR A 51 17.89 1.03 -2.44
C THR A 51 16.92 1.58 -1.41
N LEU A 52 15.63 1.57 -1.74
CA LEU A 52 14.53 1.93 -0.87
C LEU A 52 13.78 0.66 -0.49
N GLU A 53 13.75 0.34 0.80
CA GLU A 53 12.87 -0.68 1.36
C GLU A 53 11.72 0.02 2.08
N ILE A 54 10.51 -0.13 1.56
CA ILE A 54 9.33 0.63 1.97
C ILE A 54 8.35 -0.33 2.61
N THR A 55 7.92 -0.03 3.84
CA THR A 55 7.01 -0.86 4.60
C THR A 55 5.78 -0.07 5.00
N TRP A 56 4.60 -0.65 4.74
CA TRP A 56 3.32 -0.16 5.22
C TRP A 56 2.64 -1.24 6.06
N SER A 57 1.90 -0.84 7.10
CA SER A 57 1.13 -1.79 7.90
C SER A 57 -0.18 -1.21 8.41
N SER A 58 -1.23 -2.02 8.39
CA SER A 58 -2.50 -1.77 9.11
C SER A 58 -2.52 -2.36 10.53
N GLY A 59 -1.44 -3.01 10.97
CA GLY A 59 -1.40 -3.85 12.18
C GLY A 59 -1.84 -5.30 11.96
N THR A 60 -2.61 -5.59 10.91
CA THR A 60 -3.02 -6.96 10.52
C THR A 60 -2.48 -7.38 9.16
N VAL A 61 -2.14 -6.40 8.31
CA VAL A 61 -1.50 -6.59 7.01
C VAL A 61 -0.16 -5.87 7.02
N LEU A 62 0.82 -6.47 6.36
CA LEU A 62 2.14 -5.90 6.13
C LEU A 62 2.41 -5.92 4.63
N ASP A 63 2.74 -4.77 4.07
CA ASP A 63 3.18 -4.63 2.69
C ASP A 63 4.63 -4.16 2.65
N ASN A 64 5.43 -4.75 1.77
CA ASN A 64 6.84 -4.40 1.62
C ASN A 64 7.18 -4.23 0.14
N VAL A 65 7.59 -3.02 -0.22
CA VAL A 65 7.96 -2.65 -1.58
C VAL A 65 9.45 -2.34 -1.62
N LYS A 66 10.14 -2.81 -2.65
CA LYS A 66 11.53 -2.46 -2.92
C LYS A 66 11.62 -1.65 -4.19
N ALA A 67 12.33 -0.54 -4.12
CA ALA A 67 12.67 0.28 -5.27
C ALA A 67 14.16 0.64 -5.24
N GLN A 68 14.70 1.10 -6.37
CA GLN A 68 16.05 1.64 -6.44
C GLN A 68 15.99 2.97 -7.19
N SER A 69 16.67 4.00 -6.67
CA SER A 69 16.78 5.27 -7.38
C SER A 69 17.68 5.14 -8.60
N ALA A 70 17.22 5.69 -9.73
CA ALA A 70 18.01 5.89 -10.92
C ALA A 70 19.12 6.93 -10.68
N GLU A 71 20.03 7.12 -11.64
CA GLU A 71 21.16 8.05 -11.51
C GLU A 71 20.72 9.50 -11.23
N ASP A 72 19.54 9.89 -11.69
CA ASP A 72 18.91 11.19 -11.45
C ASP A 72 18.18 11.29 -10.08
N GLY A 73 18.38 10.30 -9.20
CA GLY A 73 17.78 10.26 -7.87
C GLY A 73 16.30 9.90 -7.83
N THR A 74 15.65 9.61 -8.97
CA THR A 74 14.23 9.28 -9.00
C THR A 74 13.97 7.78 -8.85
N ALA A 75 12.87 7.42 -8.18
CA ALA A 75 12.34 6.07 -8.14
C ALA A 75 10.81 6.11 -8.22
N ALA A 76 10.21 5.19 -8.96
CA ALA A 76 8.76 4.98 -8.96
C ALA A 76 8.41 3.77 -8.09
N ALA A 77 7.33 3.87 -7.32
CA ALA A 77 6.81 2.77 -6.52
C ALA A 77 5.28 2.83 -6.50
N GLU A 78 4.64 1.67 -6.43
CA GLU A 78 3.21 1.54 -6.14
C GLU A 78 3.08 1.33 -4.63
N LEU A 79 2.42 2.23 -3.91
CA LEU A 79 2.35 2.23 -2.45
C LEU A 79 0.93 2.30 -1.92
N ILE A 80 0.65 1.63 -0.81
CA ILE A 80 -0.67 1.72 -0.16
C ILE A 80 -0.82 3.11 0.48
N PRO A 81 -1.99 3.78 0.33
CA PRO A 81 -2.28 5.03 1.01
C PRO A 81 -2.07 5.00 2.53
N GLY A 82 -1.55 6.10 3.06
CA GLY A 82 -1.17 6.29 4.47
C GLY A 82 0.34 6.34 4.67
N ARG A 83 0.76 6.15 5.92
CA ARG A 83 2.15 6.25 6.33
C ARG A 83 2.95 5.04 5.88
N ASN A 84 3.96 5.29 5.05
CA ASN A 84 4.92 4.30 4.59
C ASN A 84 6.28 4.59 5.23
N TYR A 85 6.88 3.61 5.90
CA TYR A 85 8.22 3.70 6.47
C TYR A 85 9.25 3.31 5.42
N VAL A 86 10.26 4.15 5.20
CA VAL A 86 11.25 3.98 4.14
C VAL A 86 12.63 3.83 4.76
N THR A 87 13.28 2.69 4.52
CA THR A 87 14.70 2.50 4.81
C THR A 87 15.52 2.74 3.55
N LEU A 88 16.45 3.70 3.62
CA LEU A 88 17.38 4.03 2.55
C LEU A 88 18.71 3.30 2.78
N LYS A 89 19.20 2.63 1.75
CA LYS A 89 20.47 1.89 1.78
C LYS A 89 21.31 2.22 0.54
N ARG A 90 22.55 2.61 0.77
CA ARG A 90 23.57 2.77 -0.28
C ARG A 90 24.89 2.20 0.20
N HIS A 91 25.61 1.53 -0.68
CA HIS A 91 26.90 0.94 -0.34
C HIS A 91 27.86 2.01 0.18
N GLY A 92 28.54 1.73 1.30
CA GLY A 92 29.47 2.66 1.94
C GLY A 92 28.82 3.75 2.81
N CYS A 93 27.49 3.82 2.85
CA CYS A 93 26.74 4.78 3.68
C CYS A 93 26.06 4.06 4.86
N PRO A 94 25.88 4.73 6.01
CA PRO A 94 24.94 4.26 7.02
C PRO A 94 23.53 4.09 6.43
N LYS A 95 22.76 3.15 6.99
CA LYS A 95 21.33 3.07 6.67
C LYS A 95 20.59 4.24 7.32
N GLU A 96 19.56 4.74 6.65
CA GLU A 96 18.69 5.79 7.17
C GLU A 96 17.23 5.39 7.09
N GLU A 97 16.42 5.88 8.02
CA GLU A 97 15.01 5.55 8.15
C GLU A 97 14.20 6.86 8.13
N GLN A 98 13.21 6.91 7.26
CA GLN A 98 12.30 8.03 7.04
C GLN A 98 10.86 7.52 6.88
N TRP A 99 9.91 8.42 6.76
CA TRP A 99 8.53 8.08 6.42
C TRP A 99 7.99 9.07 5.40
N ILE A 100 7.01 8.61 4.62
CA ILE A 100 6.24 9.41 3.68
C ILE A 100 4.75 9.12 3.91
N GLU A 101 3.90 10.08 3.53
CA GLU A 101 2.44 9.90 3.56
C GLU A 101 1.94 9.86 2.12
N VAL A 102 1.17 8.83 1.81
CA VAL A 102 0.54 8.66 0.49
C VAL A 102 -0.94 8.98 0.64
N ALA A 103 -1.44 9.95 -0.11
CA ALA A 103 -2.83 10.35 -0.04
C ALA A 103 -3.74 9.30 -0.67
N PRO A 104 -4.96 9.06 -0.12
CA PRO A 104 -5.93 8.20 -0.77
C PRO A 104 -6.45 8.82 -2.08
N GLY A 105 -6.97 7.98 -2.98
CA GLY A 105 -7.57 8.39 -4.25
C GLY A 105 -6.62 8.31 -5.44
N ASP A 106 -7.07 8.83 -6.58
CA ASP A 106 -6.36 8.75 -7.85
C ASP A 106 -5.21 9.76 -7.95
N GLY A 107 -4.39 9.62 -9.00
CA GLY A 107 -3.26 10.50 -9.30
C GLY A 107 -1.91 9.94 -8.86
N ILE A 108 -0.87 10.75 -8.98
CA ILE A 108 0.51 10.42 -8.61
C ILE A 108 0.92 11.35 -7.48
N ASP A 109 1.41 10.78 -6.37
CA ASP A 109 2.03 11.57 -5.30
C ASP A 109 3.53 11.70 -5.55
N ASP A 110 4.11 12.83 -5.13
CA ASP A 110 5.56 13.01 -5.10
C ASP A 110 6.06 13.13 -3.65
N SER A 111 7.25 12.60 -3.39
CA SER A 111 7.87 12.70 -2.07
C SER A 111 9.38 12.81 -2.18
N LYS A 112 9.97 13.65 -1.32
CA LYS A 112 11.41 13.85 -1.24
C LYS A 112 11.97 13.12 -0.02
N LEU A 113 13.05 12.37 -0.24
CA LEU A 113 13.81 11.66 0.78
C LEU A 113 15.25 12.17 0.76
N THR A 114 15.85 12.35 1.93
CA THR A 114 17.25 12.78 2.05
C THR A 114 18.12 11.59 2.43
N LEU A 115 19.35 11.49 1.92
CA LEU A 115 20.33 10.50 2.38
C LEU A 115 21.63 11.21 2.73
N GLU A 116 22.02 11.18 4.00
CA GLU A 116 23.30 11.71 4.48
C GLU A 116 24.42 10.67 4.35
N CYS A 117 25.00 10.59 3.15
CA CYS A 117 26.20 9.80 2.95
C CYS A 117 27.46 10.65 3.14
N ALA A 118 27.91 10.80 4.39
CA ALA A 118 29.24 11.36 4.65
C ALA A 118 30.30 10.38 4.11
N ARG A 119 31.12 10.83 3.15
CA ARG A 119 32.35 10.09 2.79
C ARG A 119 33.22 10.01 4.05
N LYS A 120 33.46 8.79 4.54
CA LYS A 120 34.54 8.53 5.50
C LYS A 120 35.89 8.58 4.79
#